data_AF-T1CAA9-F1
#
_entry.id   AF-T1CAA9-F1
#
_cell.length_a   1.000
_cell.length_b   1.000
_cell.length_c   1.000
_cell.angle_alpha   90.00
_cell.angle_beta   90.00
_cell.angle_gamma   90.00
#
_symmetry.space_group_name_H-M   'P 1'
#
loop_
_entity.id
_entity.type
_entity.pdbx_description
1 polymer ?
#
loop_
_entity_poly.entity_id
_entity_poly.type
_entity_poly.pdbx_seq_one_letter_code
_entity_poly.pdbx_strand_id
1 'polypeptide(L)' 'MTSKKLIEVALPLEAINIASAREKSIRHGHPSTLHLWWARRPLAAARAVIFAQMVDDPSSHPDL' A
#
# COMPACT_ATOMS: atom_id res chain seq x y z
N MET A 1 26.94 -8.14 1.27
CA MET A 1 26.02 -7.24 0.55
C MET A 1 24.67 -7.30 1.26
N THR A 2 24.03 -6.16 1.50
CA THR A 2 22.65 -6.11 2.00
C THR A 2 21.71 -6.59 0.89
N SER A 3 20.80 -7.52 1.21
CA SER A 3 19.73 -7.90 0.30
C SER A 3 18.87 -6.68 0.00
N LYS A 4 18.46 -6.51 -1.27
CA LYS A 4 17.51 -5.46 -1.65
C LYS A 4 16.16 -5.72 -1.00
N LYS A 5 15.40 -4.68 -0.72
CA LYS A 5 14.04 -4.80 -0.18
C LYS A 5 13.00 -4.84 -1.30
N LEU A 6 11.86 -5.48 -1.03
CA LEU A 6 10.75 -5.59 -1.99
C LEU A 6 10.31 -4.21 -2.51
N ILE A 7 10.30 -3.20 -1.64
CA ILE A 7 9.95 -1.81 -2.00
C ILE A 7 10.87 -1.19 -3.06
N GLU A 8 12.11 -1.67 -3.18
CA GLU A 8 13.11 -1.15 -4.12
C GLU A 8 13.02 -1.83 -5.50
N VAL A 9 12.35 -2.98 -5.59
CA VAL A 9 12.36 -3.84 -6.78
C VAL A 9 10.98 -3.99 -7.40
N ALA A 10 9.97 -4.32 -6.61
CA ALA A 10 8.62 -4.58 -7.12
C ALA A 10 7.57 -4.25 -6.05
N LEU A 11 6.93 -3.08 -6.17
CA LEU A 11 5.75 -2.76 -5.39
C LEU A 11 4.50 -2.97 -6.26
N PRO A 12 3.51 -3.80 -5.85
CA PRO A 12 2.31 -4.10 -6.66
C PRO A 12 1.32 -2.92 -6.63
N LEU A 13 1.64 -1.85 -7.37
CA LEU A 13 0.90 -0.59 -7.36
C LEU A 13 -0.56 -0.74 -7.78
N GLU A 14 -0.85 -1.59 -8.77
CA GLU A 14 -2.22 -1.81 -9.26
C GLU A 14 -3.13 -2.37 -8.15
N ALA A 15 -2.70 -3.43 -7.48
CA ALA A 15 -3.44 -4.03 -6.38
C ALA A 15 -3.63 -3.04 -5.22
N ILE A 16 -2.58 -2.27 -4.88
CA ILE A 16 -2.63 -1.23 -3.85
C ILE A 16 -3.64 -0.14 -4.23
N ASN A 17 -3.66 0.29 -5.50
CA ASN A 17 -4.56 1.33 -5.99
C ASN A 17 -6.02 0.88 -5.97
N ILE A 18 -6.31 -0.34 -6.41
CA ILE A 18 -7.66 -0.93 -6.37
C ILE A 18 -8.16 -1.00 -4.91
N ALA A 19 -7.33 -1.49 -3.98
CA ALA A 19 -7.69 -1.55 -2.57
C ALA A 19 -7.88 -0.16 -1.96
N SER A 20 -6.99 0.78 -2.26
CA SER A 20 -7.05 2.17 -1.78
C SER A 20 -8.29 2.91 -2.29
N ALA A 21 -8.74 2.62 -3.52
CA ALA A 21 -9.95 3.20 -4.08
C ALA A 21 -11.21 2.72 -3.34
N ARG A 22 -11.28 1.43 -2.99
CA ARG A 22 -12.40 0.87 -2.20
C ARG A 22 -12.58 1.60 -0.87
N GLU A 23 -11.48 1.86 -0.16
CA GLU A 23 -11.49 2.57 1.14
C GLU A 23 -12.05 4.01 1.06
N LYS A 24 -11.88 4.69 -0.09
CA LYS A 24 -12.41 6.05 -0.30
C LYS A 24 -13.90 6.08 -0.61
N SER A 25 -14.47 4.96 -1.07
CA SER A 25 -15.83 4.89 -1.62
C SER A 25 -16.93 4.44 -0.64
N ILE A 26 -16.60 4.20 0.63
CA ILE A 26 -17.50 3.52 1.59
C ILE A 26 -18.77 4.33 1.93
N ARG A 27 -18.72 5.66 1.86
CA ARG A 27 -19.87 6.53 2.16
C ARG A 27 -20.02 7.56 1.05
N HIS A 28 -21.22 7.63 0.47
CA HIS A 28 -21.59 8.63 -0.54
C HIS A 28 -22.67 9.55 0.05
N GLY A 29 -22.55 10.86 -0.19
CA GLY A 29 -23.59 11.84 0.15
C GLY A 29 -23.68 12.29 1.61
N HIS A 30 -22.79 11.83 2.50
CA HIS A 30 -22.76 12.30 3.88
C HIS A 30 -21.86 13.53 4.04
N PRO A 31 -22.23 14.60 4.78
CA PRO A 31 -21.38 15.78 4.93
C PRO A 31 -19.95 15.49 5.42
N SER A 32 -19.77 14.43 6.23
CA SER A 32 -18.44 13.97 6.67
C SER A 32 -17.54 13.40 5.55
N THR A 33 -18.05 13.24 4.32
CA THR A 33 -17.26 12.77 3.17
C THR A 33 -16.73 13.93 2.33
N LEU A 34 -17.16 15.17 2.59
CA LEU A 34 -16.69 16.38 1.90
C LEU A 34 -15.30 16.83 2.40
N HIS A 35 -15.06 16.66 3.70
CA HIS A 35 -13.76 16.97 4.32
C HIS A 35 -13.22 15.77 5.08
N LEU A 36 -12.21 15.14 4.49
CA LEU A 36 -11.38 14.12 5.12
C LEU A 36 -10.23 14.83 5.85
N TRP A 37 -10.54 15.55 6.93
CA TRP A 37 -9.52 16.20 7.75
C TRP A 37 -9.27 15.43 9.05
N TRP A 38 -8.01 15.20 9.44
CA TRP A 38 -6.79 15.34 8.63
C TRP A 38 -6.74 14.28 7.53
N ALA A 39 -6.09 14.60 6.39
CA ALA A 39 -6.04 13.74 5.21
C ALA A 39 -5.68 12.29 5.54
N ARG A 40 -6.63 11.37 5.40
CA ARG A 40 -6.39 9.94 5.66
C ARG A 40 -5.50 9.39 4.54
N ARG A 41 -4.32 8.87 4.90
CA ARG A 41 -3.56 8.01 3.98
C ARG A 41 -4.33 6.69 3.79
N PRO A 42 -4.47 6.18 2.56
CA PRO A 42 -5.08 4.87 2.35
C PRO A 42 -4.37 3.81 3.19
N LEU A 43 -5.12 3.05 3.97
CA LEU A 43 -4.59 2.05 4.89
C LEU A 43 -3.92 0.92 4.10
N ALA A 44 -4.50 0.53 2.97
CA ALA A 44 -3.89 -0.39 2.01
C ALA A 44 -2.49 0.07 1.60
N ALA A 45 -2.32 1.34 1.21
CA ALA A 45 -1.02 1.88 0.83
C ALA A 45 -0.04 1.89 2.00
N ALA A 46 -0.46 2.35 3.18
CA ALA A 46 0.41 2.39 4.37
C ALA A 46 0.89 0.98 4.77
N ARG A 47 -0.01 -0.01 4.80
CA ARG A 47 0.34 -1.40 5.13
C ARG A 47 1.28 -2.01 4.11
N ALA A 48 1.01 -1.82 2.82
CA ALA A 48 1.84 -2.37 1.75
C ALA A 48 3.27 -1.80 1.79
N VAL A 49 3.41 -0.49 2.02
CA VAL A 49 4.72 0.16 2.13
C VAL A 49 5.52 -0.37 3.33
N ILE A 50 4.90 -0.46 4.51
CA ILE A 50 5.57 -0.99 5.71
C ILE A 50 6.01 -2.43 5.48
N PHE A 51 5.13 -3.28 4.94
CA PHE A 51 5.46 -4.67 4.64
C PHE A 51 6.63 -4.77 3.66
N ALA A 52 6.58 -4.02 2.56
CA ALA A 52 7.62 -4.04 1.53
C ALA A 52 8.98 -3.50 2.00
N GLN A 53 9.02 -2.72 3.09
CA GLN A 53 10.28 -2.32 3.74
C GLN A 53 10.91 -3.44 4.57
N MET A 54 10.09 -4.35 5.12
CA MET A 54 10.56 -5.44 5.98
C MET A 54 11.01 -6.66 5.15
N VAL A 55 10.36 -6.91 4.02
CA VAL A 55 10.56 -8.08 3.18
C VAL A 55 11.68 -7.87 2.16
N ASP A 56 12.55 -8.86 2.02
CA ASP A 56 13.61 -8.87 1.01
C ASP A 56 13.07 -9.10 -0.40
N ASP A 57 13.84 -8.71 -1.40
CA ASP A 57 13.55 -9.00 -2.80
C ASP A 57 13.32 -10.51 -3.00
N PRO A 58 12.18 -10.94 -3.56
CA PRO A 58 11.91 -12.34 -3.86
C PRO A 58 13.01 -12.99 -4.72
N SER A 59 13.70 -12.21 -5.56
CA SER A 59 14.82 -12.71 -6.37
C SER A 59 16.03 -13.15 -5.53
N SER A 60 16.14 -12.68 -4.28
CA SER A 60 17.15 -13.13 -3.33
C SER A 60 16.88 -14.51 -2.74
N HIS A 61 15.69 -15.09 -2.96
CA HIS A 61 15.29 -16.39 -2.45
C HIS A 61 14.73 -17.29 -3.56
N PRO A 62 15.55 -17.72 -4.53
CA PRO A 62 15.10 -18.51 -5.69
C PRO A 62 14.60 -19.92 -5.34
N ASP A 63 14.96 -20.42 -4.14
CA ASP A 63 14.63 -21.77 -3.68
C ASP A 63 13.30 -21.84 -2.89
N LEU A 64 12.64 -20.70 -2.65
CA LEU A 64 11.34 -20.58 -1.98
C LEU A 64 10.17 -20.52 -2.97
#